data_AF-Q8VPA1-F1
#
_entry.id   AF-Q8VPA1-F1
#
_cell.length_a   1.000
_cell.length_b   1.000
_cell.length_c   1.000
_cell.angle_alpha   90.00
_cell.angle_beta   90.00
_cell.angle_gamma   90.00
#
_symmetry.space_group_name_H-M   'P 1'
#
loop_
_entity.id
_entity.type
_entity.pdbx_description
1 polymer ?
#
loop_
_entity_poly.entity_id
_entity_poly.type
_entity_poly.pdbx_seq_one_letter_code
_entity_poly.pdbx_strand_id
1 'polypeptide(L)'
;MDIFISIITFFNFITFLYILIGIDINYSDHAIKKAYTFFFSVFILMVFTMIVPFNLSLLTNLLELLSIITIIYLYIILKKKSVLTKKNQTMFVLFFFTQCIYIVLNYLIK
;
A
#
# COMPACT_ATOMS: atom_id res chain seq x y z
N MET A 1 -17.91 -12.91 7.35
CA MET A 1 -16.48 -12.55 7.39
C MET A 1 -16.02 -12.03 6.03
N ASP A 2 -16.42 -12.69 4.95
CA ASP A 2 -16.02 -12.35 3.56
C ASP A 2 -16.41 -10.95 3.10
N ILE A 3 -17.60 -10.47 3.47
CA ILE A 3 -18.05 -9.11 3.16
C ILE A 3 -17.14 -8.06 3.82
N PHE A 4 -16.71 -8.31 5.06
CA PHE A 4 -15.85 -7.38 5.81
C PHE A 4 -14.44 -7.30 5.20
N ILE A 5 -13.86 -8.45 4.85
CA ILE A 5 -12.57 -8.52 4.12
C ILE A 5 -12.68 -7.78 2.80
N SER A 6 -13.74 -8.04 2.02
CA SER A 6 -13.95 -7.40 0.72
C SER A 6 -14.02 -5.87 0.84
N ILE A 7 -14.71 -5.35 1.87
CA ILE A 7 -14.79 -3.92 2.15
C ILE A 7 -13.39 -3.35 2.48
N ILE A 8 -12.61 -4.03 3.33
CA ILE A 8 -11.27 -3.56 3.72
C ILE A 8 -10.32 -3.56 2.54
N THR A 9 -10.30 -4.65 1.75
CA THR A 9 -9.51 -4.74 0.52
C THR A 9 -9.88 -3.65 -0.46
N PHE A 10 -11.17 -3.34 -0.61
CA PHE A 10 -11.62 -2.24 -1.45
C PHE A 10 -11.12 -0.88 -0.96
N PHE A 11 -11.24 -0.57 0.34
CA PHE A 11 -10.71 0.68 0.90
C PHE A 11 -9.20 0.80 0.76
N ASN A 12 -8.48 -0.31 0.96
CA ASN A 12 -7.03 -0.37 0.78
C ASN A 12 -6.65 -0.09 -0.68
N PHE A 13 -7.38 -0.67 -1.64
CA PHE A 13 -7.19 -0.40 -3.06
C PHE A 13 -7.48 1.05 -3.44
N ILE A 14 -8.56 1.65 -2.94
CA ILE A 14 -8.90 3.05 -3.22
C ILE A 14 -7.85 4.01 -2.64
N THR A 15 -7.39 3.76 -1.41
CA THR A 15 -6.34 4.58 -0.79
C THR A 15 -5.00 4.41 -1.51
N PHE A 16 -4.68 3.21 -1.99
CA PHE A 16 -3.54 2.99 -2.89
C PHE A 16 -3.64 3.84 -4.16
N LEU A 17 -4.77 3.80 -4.87
CA LEU A 17 -4.97 4.59 -6.11
C LEU A 17 -4.83 6.09 -5.84
N TYR A 18 -5.38 6.58 -4.72
CA TYR A 18 -5.21 7.97 -4.33
C TYR A 18 -3.74 8.32 -4.10
N ILE A 19 -2.99 7.48 -3.39
CA ILE A 19 -1.57 7.74 -3.10
C ILE A 19 -0.76 7.75 -4.40
N LEU A 20 -1.08 6.85 -5.34
CA LEU A 20 -0.41 6.70 -6.63
C LEU A 20 -0.67 7.87 -7.59
N ILE A 21 -1.93 8.29 -7.73
CA ILE A 21 -2.37 9.23 -8.79
C ILE A 21 -2.82 10.57 -8.22
N GLY A 22 -3.42 10.56 -7.03
CA GLY A 22 -4.02 11.75 -6.41
C GLY A 22 -3.04 12.66 -5.68
N ILE A 23 -1.78 12.25 -5.52
CA ILE A 23 -0.72 13.10 -4.95
C ILE A 23 0.05 13.72 -6.10
N ASP A 24 0.09 15.06 -6.12
CA ASP A 24 0.96 15.80 -7.03
C ASP A 24 2.42 15.61 -6.58
N ILE A 25 3.14 14.80 -7.34
CA ILE A 25 4.49 14.36 -7.01
C ILE A 25 5.44 15.04 -7.99
N ASN A 26 6.40 15.79 -7.45
CA ASN A 26 7.50 16.27 -8.25
C ASN A 26 8.48 15.11 -8.55
N TYR A 27 8.25 14.43 -9.67
CA TYR A 27 9.05 13.30 -10.14
C TYR A 27 10.49 13.66 -10.58
N SER A 28 10.88 14.94 -10.52
CA SER A 28 12.28 15.35 -10.74
C SER A 28 13.21 14.83 -9.63
N ASP A 29 12.69 14.58 -8.43
CA ASP A 29 13.46 13.96 -7.35
C ASP A 29 13.54 12.43 -7.56
N HIS A 30 14.74 11.96 -7.91
CA HIS A 30 15.00 10.54 -8.13
C HIS A 30 14.66 9.65 -6.93
N ALA A 31 14.78 10.14 -5.69
CA ALA A 31 14.45 9.36 -4.51
C ALA A 31 12.93 9.14 -4.38
N ILE A 32 12.14 10.19 -4.65
CA ILE A 32 10.68 10.12 -4.64
C ILE A 32 10.19 9.19 -5.75
N LYS A 33 10.73 9.36 -6.97
CA LYS A 33 10.39 8.50 -8.11
C LYS A 33 10.66 7.03 -7.81
N LYS A 34 11.84 6.70 -7.28
CA LYS A 34 12.19 5.31 -6.91
C LYS A 34 11.25 4.75 -5.84
N ALA A 35 10.95 5.52 -4.79
CA ALA A 35 10.05 5.08 -3.72
C ALA A 35 8.64 4.79 -4.25
N TYR A 36 8.11 5.66 -5.12
CA TYR A 36 6.81 5.47 -5.76
C TYR A 36 6.77 4.25 -6.67
N THR A 37 7.75 4.10 -7.56
CA THR A 37 7.83 2.94 -8.45
C THR A 37 7.93 1.65 -7.66
N PHE A 38 8.74 1.63 -6.59
CA PHE A 38 8.87 0.45 -5.74
C PHE A 38 7.57 0.12 -5.00
N PHE A 39 6.90 1.11 -4.40
CA PHE A 39 5.59 0.93 -3.76
C PHE A 39 4.55 0.37 -4.75
N PHE A 40 4.49 0.93 -5.96
CA PHE A 40 3.61 0.47 -7.03
C PHE A 40 3.89 -0.99 -7.43
N SER A 41 5.15 -1.34 -7.66
CA SER A 41 5.54 -2.71 -8.03
C SER A 41 5.20 -3.73 -6.95
N VAL A 42 5.46 -3.41 -5.68
CA VAL A 42 5.14 -4.29 -4.54
C VAL A 42 3.63 -4.52 -4.45
N PHE A 43 2.83 -3.45 -4.55
CA PHE A 43 1.38 -3.56 -4.42
C PHE A 43 0.74 -4.33 -5.59
N ILE A 44 1.16 -4.05 -6.83
CA ILE A 44 0.67 -4.78 -8.00
C ILE A 44 1.03 -6.27 -7.89
N LEU A 45 2.27 -6.58 -7.51
CA LEU A 45 2.70 -7.96 -7.34
C LEU A 45 1.87 -8.67 -6.26
N MET A 46 1.57 -7.98 -5.16
CA MET A 46 0.70 -8.49 -4.09
C MET A 46 -0.68 -8.85 -4.65
N VAL A 47 -1.33 -7.95 -5.41
CA VAL A 47 -2.63 -8.21 -6.05
C VAL A 47 -2.55 -9.43 -6.99
N PHE A 48 -1.49 -9.55 -7.79
CA PHE A 48 -1.31 -10.72 -8.65
C PHE A 48 -1.25 -12.03 -7.85
N THR A 49 -0.56 -12.06 -6.71
CA THR A 49 -0.51 -13.27 -5.88
C THR A 49 -1.87 -13.67 -5.29
N MET A 50 -2.82 -12.75 -5.19
CA MET A 50 -4.19 -13.07 -4.73
C MET A 50 -5.06 -13.67 -5.83
N ILE A 51 -4.80 -13.33 -7.10
CA ILE A 51 -5.60 -13.78 -8.25
C ILE A 51 -5.10 -15.13 -8.79
N VAL A 52 -3.79 -15.35 -8.73
CA VAL A 52 -3.13 -16.52 -9.30
C VAL A 52 -3.37 -17.75 -8.41
N PRO A 53 -3.93 -18.86 -8.93
CA PRO A 53 -4.36 -20.03 -8.14
C PRO A 53 -3.19 -20.94 -7.69
N PHE A 54 -2.01 -20.38 -7.47
CA PHE A 54 -0.86 -21.09 -6.95
C PHE A 54 -0.75 -20.84 -5.44
N ASN A 55 -0.29 -21.84 -4.68
CA ASN A 55 -0.06 -21.71 -3.24
C ASN A 55 1.19 -20.84 -2.97
N LEU A 56 1.05 -19.55 -3.17
CA LEU A 56 2.09 -18.52 -3.00
C LEU A 56 1.98 -17.80 -1.64
N SER A 57 1.39 -18.46 -0.64
CA SER A 57 1.09 -17.88 0.67
C SER A 57 2.29 -17.14 1.30
N LEU A 58 3.48 -17.71 1.24
CA LEU A 58 4.70 -17.08 1.77
C LEU A 58 5.07 -15.80 1.01
N LEU A 59 4.95 -15.80 -0.33
CA LEU A 59 5.22 -14.63 -1.15
C LEU A 59 4.19 -13.53 -0.89
N THR A 60 2.90 -13.87 -0.79
CA THR A 60 1.84 -12.92 -0.45
C THR A 60 2.10 -12.24 0.89
N ASN A 61 2.41 -13.03 1.93
CA ASN A 61 2.73 -12.49 3.26
C ASN A 61 3.96 -11.55 3.23
N LEU A 62 4.98 -11.92 2.45
CA LEU A 62 6.19 -11.09 2.31
C LEU A 62 5.89 -9.78 1.58
N LEU A 63 5.05 -9.82 0.54
CA LEU A 63 4.62 -8.63 -0.21
C LEU A 63 3.70 -7.72 0.61
N GLU A 64 2.83 -8.27 1.43
CA GLU A 64 2.00 -7.52 2.37
C GLU A 64 2.87 -6.73 3.36
N LEU A 65 3.90 -7.37 3.92
CA LEU A 65 4.82 -6.73 4.86
C LEU A 65 5.67 -5.66 4.17
N LEU A 66 6.15 -5.94 2.95
CA LEU A 66 6.83 -4.96 2.11
C LEU A 66 5.91 -3.77 1.78
N SER A 67 4.60 -3.97 1.61
CA SER A 67 3.65 -2.89 1.36
C SER A 67 3.59 -1.90 2.54
N ILE A 68 3.68 -2.40 3.77
CA ILE A 68 3.79 -1.55 4.97
C ILE A 68 5.12 -0.80 5.02
N ILE A 69 6.24 -1.49 4.79
CA ILE A 69 7.57 -0.86 4.85
C ILE A 69 7.67 0.25 3.79
N THR A 70 7.20 -0.03 2.58
CA THR A 70 7.26 0.91 1.46
C THR A 70 6.37 2.12 1.67
N ILE A 71 5.16 1.96 2.20
CA ILE A 71 4.30 3.12 2.47
C ILE A 71 4.89 4.02 3.57
N ILE A 72 5.49 3.45 4.61
CA ILE A 72 6.17 4.22 5.67
C ILE A 72 7.36 4.98 5.07
N TYR A 73 8.20 4.31 4.30
CA TYR A 73 9.36 4.91 3.65
C TYR A 73 8.95 6.07 2.73
N LEU A 74 7.89 5.86 1.93
CA LEU A 74 7.36 6.87 1.03
C LEU A 74 6.82 8.08 1.80
N TYR A 75 6.06 7.85 2.87
CA TYR A 75 5.56 8.91 3.75
C TYR A 75 6.70 9.75 4.35
N ILE A 76 7.77 9.11 4.84
CA ILE A 76 8.92 9.80 5.43
C ILE A 76 9.60 10.71 4.41
N ILE A 77 9.86 10.23 3.19
CA ILE A 77 10.49 11.04 2.15
C ILE A 77 9.63 12.27 1.81
N LEU A 78 8.33 12.04 1.56
CA LEU A 78 7.43 13.12 1.16
C LEU A 78 7.21 14.14 2.29
N LYS A 79 7.18 13.68 3.55
CA LYS A 79 7.09 14.55 4.73
C LYS A 79 8.35 15.39 4.90
N LYS A 80 9.53 14.81 4.75
CA LYS A 80 10.82 15.52 4.84
C LYS A 80 10.92 16.64 3.80
N LYS A 81 10.31 16.45 2.64
CA LYS A 81 10.29 17.42 1.54
C LYS A 81 9.11 18.40 1.62
N SER A 82 8.30 18.34 2.69
CA SER A 82 7.12 19.21 2.91
C SER A 82 6.09 19.19 1.76
N VAL A 83 6.03 18.08 1.01
CA VAL A 83 5.12 17.91 -0.15
C VAL A 83 3.71 17.46 0.31
N LEU A 84 3.59 16.94 1.53
CA LEU A 84 2.35 16.36 2.02
C LEU A 84 1.38 17.39 2.58
N THR A 85 0.29 17.66 1.85
CA THR A 85 -0.91 18.30 2.39
C THR A 85 -1.54 17.44 3.49
N LYS A 86 -2.34 18.04 4.37
CA LYS A 86 -3.06 17.32 5.44
C LYS A 86 -3.90 16.15 4.91
N LYS A 87 -4.55 16.34 3.75
CA LYS A 87 -5.33 15.28 3.07
C LYS A 87 -4.45 14.11 2.65
N ASN A 88 -3.28 14.38 2.08
CA ASN A 88 -2.35 13.33 1.66
C ASN A 88 -1.87 12.53 2.88
N GLN A 89 -1.51 13.22 3.97
CA GLN A 89 -1.11 12.57 5.22
C GLN A 89 -2.20 11.62 5.75
N THR A 90 -3.47 12.04 5.76
CA THR A 90 -4.59 11.18 6.16
C THR A 90 -4.71 9.94 5.28
N MET A 91 -4.50 10.07 3.97
CA MET A 91 -4.58 8.94 3.04
C MET A 91 -3.45 7.92 3.25
N PHE A 92 -2.22 8.38 3.54
CA PHE A 92 -1.12 7.49 3.95
C PHE A 92 -1.46 6.69 5.21
N VAL A 93 -2.03 7.36 6.21
CA VAL A 93 -2.43 6.73 7.47
C VAL A 93 -3.57 5.74 7.25
N LEU A 94 -4.57 6.09 6.43
CA LEU A 94 -5.67 5.19 6.07
C LEU A 94 -5.17 3.94 5.34
N PHE A 95 -4.27 4.09 4.37
CA PHE A 95 -3.67 2.95 3.67
C PHE A 95 -2.91 2.05 4.66
N PHE A 96 -2.08 2.64 5.53
CA PHE A 96 -1.35 1.88 6.55
C PHE A 96 -2.29 1.08 7.45
N PHE A 97 -3.33 1.70 8.01
CA PHE A 97 -4.26 1.01 8.90
C PHE A 97 -5.05 -0.07 8.17
N THR A 98 -5.57 0.22 6.98
CA THR A 98 -6.31 -0.78 6.18
C THR A 98 -5.42 -1.96 5.78
N GLN A 99 -4.15 -1.72 5.44
CA GLN A 99 -3.19 -2.78 5.15
C GLN A 99 -2.89 -3.62 6.39
N CYS A 100 -2.70 -3.00 7.56
CA CYS A 100 -2.49 -3.73 8.81
C CYS A 100 -3.68 -4.64 9.16
N ILE A 101 -4.90 -4.10 9.06
CA ILE A 101 -6.13 -4.87 9.31
C ILE A 101 -6.24 -6.01 8.29
N TYR A 102 -5.93 -5.73 7.02
CA TYR A 102 -5.94 -6.76 5.97
C TYR A 102 -4.99 -7.92 6.30
N ILE A 103 -3.75 -7.63 6.72
CA ILE A 103 -2.77 -8.66 7.13
C ILE A 103 -3.30 -9.49 8.29
N VAL A 104 -3.82 -8.84 9.33
CA VAL A 104 -4.35 -9.53 10.52
C VAL A 104 -5.52 -10.43 10.12
N LEU A 105 -6.42 -9.95 9.27
CA LEU A 105 -7.54 -10.77 8.78
C LEU A 105 -7.04 -11.94 7.93
N ASN A 106 -6.09 -11.72 7.01
CA ASN A 106 -5.54 -12.81 6.20
C ASN A 106 -4.90 -13.92 7.06
N TYR A 107 -4.30 -13.54 8.20
CA TYR A 107 -3.74 -14.48 9.19
C TYR A 107 -4.78 -15.18 10.08
N LEU A 108 -5.92 -14.55 10.37
CA LEU A 108 -6.97 -15.13 11.22
C LEU A 108 -7.89 -16.11 10.46
N ILE A 109 -7.89 -16.02 9.12
CA ILE A 109 -8.84 -16.71 8.24
C ILE A 109 -8.20 -17.92 7.56
N LYS A 110 -6.87 -17.93 7.45
CA LYS A 110 -6.07 -19.12 7.13
C LYS A 110 -5.80 -19.94 8.38
#